data_AF-A0A924A260-F1
#
_entry.id   AF-A0A924A260-F1
#
_cell.length_a   1.000
_cell.length_b   1.000
_cell.length_c   1.000
_cell.angle_alpha   90.00
_cell.angle_beta   90.00
_cell.angle_gamma   90.00
#
_symmetry.space_group_name_H-M   'P 1'
#
loop_
_entity.id
_entity.type
_entity.pdbx_description
1 polymer ?
#
loop_
_entity_poly.entity_id
_entity_poly.type
_entity_poly.pdbx_seq_one_letter_code
_entity_poly.pdbx_strand_id
1 'polypeptide(L)'
;MTPALPQTEALDFIVKCDDLHRHRFVPGAANKDSPLAVGQVLVKVDKFAFTSNNVTYAAFGEAMSYWRFFPAEEGWGRIPVWGFGEVVASQCDTVTVGQRFYGYFPMSSYVVLQPGRVTDSSFFDAADHRKELHPLYNQYMLTSTDPGYDADRESEIALLRPLFITSFMIDDFLADNAFFGARAVVLSSASSKTAYGLAHLLAQRGIDQCEVIGLTSPGNVAFTESLGCY
;
A
#
# COMPACT_ATOMS: atom_id res chain seq x y z
N MET A 1 21.61 -0.25 -22.18
CA MET A 1 20.33 0.12 -22.81
C MET A 1 19.31 -0.93 -22.42
N THR A 2 18.44 -0.61 -21.46
CA THR A 2 17.29 -1.47 -21.15
C THR A 2 16.34 -1.38 -22.35
N PRO A 3 15.98 -2.49 -23.02
CA PRO A 3 15.05 -2.41 -24.15
C PRO A 3 13.74 -1.83 -23.64
N ALA A 4 13.21 -0.83 -24.34
CA ALA A 4 11.89 -0.29 -24.07
C ALA A 4 10.89 -1.43 -24.25
N LEU A 5 10.20 -1.80 -23.18
CA LEU A 5 9.14 -2.80 -23.22
C LEU A 5 8.05 -2.29 -24.18
N PRO A 6 7.61 -3.09 -25.16
CA PRO A 6 6.56 -2.68 -26.08
C PRO A 6 5.30 -2.34 -25.29
N GLN A 7 4.77 -1.13 -25.48
CA GLN A 7 3.61 -0.55 -24.79
C GLN A 7 2.27 -1.32 -24.98
N THR A 8 2.30 -2.49 -25.62
CA THR A 8 1.11 -3.24 -26.05
C THR A 8 0.81 -4.50 -25.24
N GLU A 9 1.76 -5.04 -24.47
CA GLU A 9 1.54 -6.24 -23.66
C GLU A 9 1.40 -5.89 -22.17
N ALA A 10 0.42 -6.51 -21.50
CA ALA A 10 0.30 -6.44 -20.05
C ALA A 10 1.51 -7.15 -19.41
N LEU A 11 2.06 -6.58 -18.33
CA LEU A 11 3.27 -7.06 -17.68
C LEU A 11 3.08 -7.26 -16.19
N ASP A 12 3.77 -8.26 -15.65
CA ASP A 12 4.01 -8.42 -14.22
C ASP A 12 5.51 -8.21 -13.94
N PHE A 13 5.83 -7.38 -12.95
CA PHE A 13 7.18 -7.33 -12.38
C PHE A 13 7.30 -8.36 -11.27
N ILE A 14 8.21 -9.31 -11.43
CA ILE A 14 8.47 -10.38 -10.46
C ILE A 14 9.91 -10.39 -9.99
N VAL A 15 10.09 -10.76 -8.73
CA VAL A 15 11.39 -10.93 -8.06
C VAL A 15 11.54 -12.35 -7.56
N LYS A 16 12.77 -12.86 -7.51
CA LYS A 16 13.04 -14.17 -6.95
C LYS A 16 12.90 -14.10 -5.42
N CYS A 17 12.15 -15.01 -4.82
CA CYS A 17 11.78 -14.92 -3.40
C CYS A 17 12.99 -15.01 -2.44
N ASP A 18 14.08 -15.65 -2.87
CA ASP A 18 15.32 -15.84 -2.11
C ASP A 18 16.44 -14.86 -2.49
N ASP A 19 16.27 -14.06 -3.56
CA ASP A 19 17.26 -13.11 -4.06
C ASP A 19 16.57 -11.98 -4.84
N LEU A 20 16.30 -10.86 -4.14
CA LEU A 20 15.59 -9.72 -4.71
C LEU A 20 16.38 -8.99 -5.81
N HIS A 21 17.69 -9.24 -5.95
CA HIS A 21 18.46 -8.71 -7.07
C HIS A 21 18.15 -9.42 -8.39
N ARG A 22 17.54 -10.60 -8.33
CA ARG A 22 17.06 -11.33 -9.50
C ARG A 22 15.61 -10.97 -9.76
N HIS A 23 15.39 -10.13 -10.77
CA HIS A 23 14.06 -9.66 -11.16
C HIS A 23 13.87 -9.71 -12.67
N ARG A 24 12.62 -9.79 -13.12
CA ARG A 24 12.26 -9.72 -14.54
C ARG A 24 10.84 -9.22 -14.73
N PHE A 25 10.58 -8.68 -15.92
CA PHE A 25 9.22 -8.51 -16.42
C PHE A 25 8.80 -9.77 -17.16
N VAL A 26 7.59 -10.23 -16.93
CA VAL A 26 6.96 -11.36 -17.64
C VAL A 26 5.60 -10.93 -18.20
N PRO A 27 5.04 -11.65 -19.19
CA PRO A 27 3.66 -11.44 -19.59
C PRO A 27 2.73 -11.50 -18.37
N GLY A 28 1.85 -10.52 -18.25
CA GLY A 28 0.99 -10.37 -17.08
C GLY A 28 0.03 -11.53 -16.91
N ALA A 29 -0.22 -11.94 -15.66
CA ALA A 29 -1.22 -12.97 -15.36
C ALA A 29 -2.64 -12.56 -15.79
N ALA A 30 -2.88 -11.25 -15.93
CA ALA A 30 -4.08 -10.68 -16.51
C ALA A 30 -3.73 -9.64 -17.57
N ASN A 31 -4.62 -9.47 -18.55
CA ASN A 31 -4.56 -8.45 -19.59
C ASN A 31 -5.98 -7.95 -19.90
N LYS A 32 -6.10 -6.97 -20.81
CA LYS A 32 -7.37 -6.33 -21.18
C LYS A 32 -8.45 -7.30 -21.70
N ASP A 33 -8.04 -8.45 -22.23
CA ASP A 33 -8.91 -9.47 -22.83
C ASP A 33 -9.08 -10.69 -21.91
N SER A 34 -8.61 -10.62 -20.66
CA SER A 34 -8.75 -11.70 -19.69
C SER A 34 -10.23 -12.03 -19.43
N PRO A 35 -10.63 -13.32 -19.52
CA PRO A 35 -11.99 -13.72 -19.20
C PRO A 35 -12.26 -13.52 -17.70
N LEU A 36 -13.48 -13.07 -17.38
CA LEU A 36 -13.93 -12.86 -16.00
C LEU A 36 -15.01 -13.88 -15.65
N ALA A 37 -14.88 -14.51 -14.47
CA ALA A 37 -15.95 -15.29 -13.87
C ALA A 37 -17.04 -14.37 -13.28
N VAL A 38 -18.21 -14.92 -12.98
CA VAL A 38 -19.30 -14.19 -12.33
C VAL A 38 -18.82 -13.55 -11.02
N GLY A 39 -19.11 -12.27 -10.85
CA GLY A 39 -18.71 -11.47 -9.69
C GLY A 39 -17.28 -10.93 -9.74
N GLN A 40 -16.46 -11.25 -10.75
CA GLN A 40 -15.10 -10.73 -10.87
C GLN A 40 -15.05 -9.39 -11.60
N VAL A 41 -13.97 -8.64 -11.36
CA VAL A 41 -13.64 -7.41 -12.07
C VAL A 41 -12.21 -7.43 -12.54
N LEU A 42 -11.95 -6.84 -13.71
CA LEU A 42 -10.62 -6.56 -14.20
C LEU A 42 -10.27 -5.12 -13.86
N VAL A 43 -9.19 -4.93 -13.12
CA VAL A 43 -8.67 -3.60 -12.75
C VAL A 43 -7.37 -3.36 -13.49
N LYS A 44 -7.28 -2.24 -14.19
CA LYS A 44 -6.02 -1.70 -14.71
C LYS A 44 -5.33 -0.94 -13.58
N VAL A 45 -4.13 -1.36 -13.20
CA VAL A 45 -3.32 -0.64 -12.22
C VAL A 45 -2.75 0.59 -12.91
N ASP A 46 -2.95 1.76 -12.31
CA ASP A 46 -2.58 3.04 -12.92
C ASP A 46 -1.31 3.61 -12.29
N LYS A 47 -1.32 3.81 -10.97
CA LYS A 47 -0.16 4.32 -10.23
C LYS A 47 -0.12 3.74 -8.83
N PHE A 48 1.08 3.64 -8.28
CA PHE A 48 1.29 3.12 -6.93
C PHE A 48 2.56 3.71 -6.32
N ALA A 49 2.64 3.64 -4.99
CA ALA A 49 3.81 4.05 -4.26
C ALA A 49 4.86 2.94 -4.21
N PHE A 50 6.08 3.26 -4.63
CA PHE A 50 7.26 2.41 -4.40
C PHE A 50 8.14 3.03 -3.31
N THR A 51 8.29 2.28 -2.22
CA THR A 51 8.91 2.73 -0.97
C THR A 51 9.67 1.57 -0.31
N SER A 52 10.39 1.87 0.78
CA SER A 52 11.05 0.84 1.59
C SER A 52 10.10 -0.26 2.08
N ASN A 53 8.80 0.01 2.27
CA ASN A 53 7.83 -1.02 2.64
C ASN A 53 7.75 -2.14 1.61
N ASN A 54 7.86 -1.81 0.32
CA ASN A 54 7.77 -2.81 -0.74
C ASN A 54 8.97 -3.76 -0.70
N VAL A 55 10.15 -3.25 -0.30
CA VAL A 55 11.33 -4.07 -0.03
C VAL A 55 11.09 -4.97 1.19
N THR A 56 10.46 -4.46 2.26
CA THR A 56 10.09 -5.27 3.42
C THR A 56 9.06 -6.35 3.07
N TYR A 57 8.05 -6.04 2.26
CA TYR A 57 7.08 -7.03 1.78
C TYR A 57 7.78 -8.15 1.01
N ALA A 58 8.78 -7.79 0.21
CA ALA A 58 9.56 -8.77 -0.52
C ALA A 58 10.48 -9.60 0.39
N ALA A 59 11.25 -8.95 1.26
CA ALA A 59 12.18 -9.62 2.16
C ALA A 59 11.49 -10.55 3.18
N PHE A 60 10.28 -10.20 3.62
CA PHE A 60 9.47 -11.01 4.53
C PHE A 60 8.32 -11.73 3.82
N GLY A 61 8.41 -11.92 2.50
CA GLY A 61 7.26 -12.39 1.73
C GLY A 61 6.76 -13.78 2.10
N GLU A 62 7.67 -14.68 2.50
CA GLU A 62 7.30 -15.99 3.04
C GLU A 62 6.89 -15.89 4.51
N ALA A 63 7.79 -15.35 5.35
CA ALA A 63 7.62 -15.29 6.81
C ALA A 63 6.35 -14.55 7.25
N MET A 64 5.92 -13.54 6.50
CA MET A 64 4.72 -12.73 6.76
C MET A 64 3.63 -12.95 5.70
N SER A 65 3.76 -13.98 4.85
CA SER A 65 2.79 -14.38 3.83
C SER A 65 2.47 -13.34 2.74
N TYR A 66 3.31 -12.32 2.52
CA TYR A 66 3.06 -11.32 1.47
C TYR A 66 3.02 -11.92 0.05
N TRP A 67 3.74 -13.02 -0.19
CA TRP A 67 3.70 -13.73 -1.49
C TRP A 67 2.35 -14.34 -1.82
N ARG A 68 1.51 -14.57 -0.80
CA ARG A 68 0.18 -15.15 -0.98
C ARG A 68 -0.84 -14.14 -1.51
N PHE A 69 -0.62 -12.82 -1.35
CA PHE A 69 -1.56 -11.82 -1.87
C PHE A 69 -1.66 -11.88 -3.40
N PHE A 70 -0.55 -12.09 -4.11
CA PHE A 70 -0.54 -12.13 -5.56
C PHE A 70 0.32 -13.29 -6.06
N PRO A 71 -0.25 -14.51 -6.13
CA PRO A 71 0.48 -15.72 -6.51
C PRO A 71 1.25 -15.55 -7.82
N ALA A 72 2.47 -16.06 -7.90
CA ALA A 72 3.30 -16.03 -9.10
C ALA A 72 3.86 -17.43 -9.39
N GLU A 73 4.71 -17.54 -10.42
CA GLU A 73 5.49 -18.77 -10.68
C GLU A 73 6.25 -19.21 -9.42
N GLU A 74 6.41 -20.53 -9.24
CA GLU A 74 7.15 -21.09 -8.12
C GLU A 74 8.56 -20.47 -7.98
N GLY A 75 8.90 -20.06 -6.75
CA GLY A 75 10.17 -19.39 -6.44
C GLY A 75 10.22 -17.90 -6.82
N TRP A 76 9.15 -17.35 -7.38
CA TRP A 76 9.00 -15.93 -7.71
C TRP A 76 7.84 -15.31 -6.93
N GLY A 77 7.93 -13.99 -6.72
CA GLY A 77 6.93 -13.20 -6.02
C GLY A 77 6.56 -11.94 -6.80
N ARG A 78 5.27 -11.57 -6.75
CA ARG A 78 4.79 -10.25 -7.18
C ARG A 78 4.74 -9.35 -5.96
N ILE A 79 5.55 -8.31 -5.96
CA ILE A 79 5.62 -7.38 -4.82
C ILE A 79 4.30 -6.60 -4.77
N PRO A 80 3.60 -6.62 -3.63
CA PRO A 80 2.40 -5.82 -3.48
C PRO A 80 2.73 -4.34 -3.19
N VAL A 81 1.83 -3.46 -3.59
CA VAL A 81 1.97 -2.00 -3.57
C VAL A 81 0.64 -1.34 -3.20
N TRP A 82 0.69 -0.21 -2.50
CA TRP A 82 -0.50 0.63 -2.30
C TRP A 82 -0.61 1.62 -3.45
N GLY A 83 -1.80 1.77 -4.01
CA GLY A 83 -1.99 2.60 -5.19
C GLY A 83 -3.44 2.68 -5.65
N PHE A 84 -3.59 3.04 -6.91
CA PHE A 84 -4.87 3.26 -7.57
C PHE A 84 -5.01 2.40 -8.82
N GLY A 85 -6.22 1.90 -9.02
CA GLY A 85 -6.60 1.17 -10.23
C GLY A 85 -8.02 1.50 -10.67
N GLU A 86 -8.28 1.33 -11.96
CA GLU A 86 -9.57 1.57 -12.59
C GLU A 86 -10.16 0.26 -13.11
N VAL A 87 -11.45 0.03 -12.85
CA VAL A 87 -12.19 -1.12 -13.37
C VAL A 87 -12.39 -0.94 -14.87
N VAL A 88 -11.81 -1.83 -15.67
CA VAL A 88 -11.90 -1.79 -17.14
C VAL A 88 -12.83 -2.86 -17.72
N ALA A 89 -13.17 -3.88 -16.93
CA ALA A 89 -14.21 -4.86 -17.25
C ALA A 89 -14.82 -5.40 -15.95
N SER A 90 -16.11 -5.76 -15.98
CA SER A 90 -16.82 -6.27 -14.80
C SER A 90 -17.84 -7.34 -15.17
N GLN A 91 -17.90 -8.38 -14.33
CA GLN A 91 -18.99 -9.35 -14.24
C GLN A 91 -19.66 -9.28 -12.85
N CYS A 92 -19.50 -8.15 -12.14
CA CYS A 92 -20.05 -7.87 -10.83
C CYS A 92 -21.14 -6.79 -10.94
N ASP A 93 -22.33 -7.05 -10.41
CA ASP A 93 -23.46 -6.11 -10.50
C ASP A 93 -23.23 -4.81 -9.70
N THR A 94 -22.39 -4.86 -8.67
CA THR A 94 -22.18 -3.74 -7.72
C THR A 94 -20.90 -2.95 -7.98
N VAL A 95 -19.99 -3.48 -8.79
CA VAL A 95 -18.73 -2.82 -9.16
C VAL A 95 -18.72 -2.63 -10.67
N THR A 96 -18.78 -1.38 -11.14
CA THR A 96 -18.99 -1.06 -12.55
C THR A 96 -17.71 -0.56 -13.22
N VAL A 97 -17.64 -0.70 -14.55
CA VAL A 97 -16.55 -0.16 -15.36
C VAL A 97 -16.42 1.36 -15.17
N GLY A 98 -15.19 1.86 -15.13
CA GLY A 98 -14.84 3.26 -14.89
C GLY A 98 -14.71 3.65 -13.42
N GLN A 99 -15.12 2.78 -12.48
CA GLN A 99 -14.88 3.03 -11.07
C GLN A 99 -13.39 2.93 -10.75
N ARG A 100 -12.93 3.84 -9.88
CA ARG A 100 -11.55 3.94 -9.47
C ARG A 100 -11.42 3.64 -7.99
N PHE A 101 -10.44 2.81 -7.64
CA PHE A 101 -10.24 2.33 -6.29
C PHE A 101 -8.82 2.61 -5.82
N TYR A 102 -8.70 3.03 -4.56
CA TYR A 102 -7.46 2.96 -3.80
C TYR A 102 -7.37 1.61 -3.10
N GLY A 103 -6.22 0.94 -3.14
CA GLY A 103 -6.07 -0.34 -2.46
C GLY A 103 -4.69 -0.96 -2.62
N TYR A 104 -4.60 -2.25 -2.33
CA TYR A 104 -3.38 -3.05 -2.42
C TYR A 104 -3.35 -3.78 -3.76
N PHE A 105 -2.37 -3.49 -4.60
CA PHE A 105 -2.23 -4.02 -5.97
C PHE A 105 -0.91 -4.78 -6.12
N PRO A 106 -0.74 -5.65 -7.13
CA PRO A 106 0.57 -6.14 -7.51
C PRO A 106 1.29 -5.09 -8.38
N MET A 107 2.62 -5.17 -8.49
CA MET A 107 3.37 -4.46 -9.53
C MET A 107 3.09 -5.06 -10.92
N SER A 108 1.88 -4.87 -11.42
CA SER A 108 1.32 -5.46 -12.63
C SER A 108 0.57 -4.42 -13.44
N SER A 109 0.35 -4.67 -14.74
CA SER A 109 -0.51 -3.81 -15.57
C SER A 109 -2.00 -3.99 -15.27
N TYR A 110 -2.43 -5.22 -14.99
CA TYR A 110 -3.81 -5.56 -14.67
C TYR A 110 -3.87 -6.57 -13.54
N VAL A 111 -5.01 -6.60 -12.84
CA VAL A 111 -5.33 -7.64 -11.86
C VAL A 111 -6.81 -7.99 -11.94
N VAL A 112 -7.12 -9.28 -11.86
CA VAL A 112 -8.50 -9.75 -11.67
C VAL A 112 -8.74 -9.83 -10.17
N LEU A 113 -9.80 -9.17 -9.69
CA LEU A 113 -10.22 -9.18 -8.29
C LEU A 113 -11.60 -9.83 -8.16
N GLN A 114 -11.89 -10.37 -6.97
CA GLN A 114 -13.20 -10.92 -6.63
C GLN A 114 -13.88 -10.03 -5.58
N PRO A 115 -14.63 -8.98 -5.98
CA PRO A 115 -15.42 -8.21 -5.03
C PRO A 115 -16.33 -9.08 -4.16
N GLY A 116 -16.21 -8.88 -2.86
CA GLY A 116 -17.08 -9.44 -1.83
C GLY A 116 -17.27 -8.43 -0.70
N ARG A 117 -18.31 -8.61 0.11
CA ARG A 117 -18.70 -7.65 1.18
C ARG A 117 -18.75 -6.21 0.65
N VAL A 118 -19.36 -6.04 -0.53
CA VAL A 118 -19.42 -4.76 -1.22
C VAL A 118 -20.34 -3.81 -0.43
N THR A 119 -19.89 -2.56 -0.33
CA THR A 119 -20.60 -1.43 0.26
C THR A 119 -20.56 -0.27 -0.72
N ASP A 120 -21.31 0.80 -0.43
CA ASP A 120 -21.31 1.99 -1.28
C ASP A 120 -19.92 2.66 -1.37
N SER A 121 -19.00 2.37 -0.44
CA SER A 121 -17.68 3.00 -0.37
C SER A 121 -16.48 2.08 -0.56
N SER A 122 -16.66 0.77 -0.55
CA SER A 122 -15.56 -0.18 -0.65
C SER A 122 -16.01 -1.60 -0.96
N PHE A 123 -15.07 -2.44 -1.38
CA PHE A 123 -15.23 -3.89 -1.36
C PHE A 123 -13.99 -4.57 -0.75
N PHE A 124 -14.13 -5.85 -0.40
CA PHE A 124 -13.02 -6.73 -0.05
C PHE A 124 -12.75 -7.71 -1.19
N ASP A 125 -11.49 -7.92 -1.56
CA ASP A 125 -11.13 -9.01 -2.47
C ASP A 125 -11.28 -10.35 -1.74
N ALA A 126 -12.28 -11.11 -2.17
CA ALA A 126 -12.72 -12.38 -1.60
C ALA A 126 -12.13 -13.59 -2.34
N ALA A 127 -11.10 -13.40 -3.18
CA ALA A 127 -10.38 -14.50 -3.81
C ALA A 127 -9.89 -15.52 -2.76
N ASP A 128 -9.90 -16.81 -3.09
CA ASP A 128 -9.67 -17.87 -2.09
C ASP A 128 -8.31 -17.73 -1.37
N HIS A 129 -7.26 -17.35 -2.09
CA HIS A 129 -5.91 -17.14 -1.53
C HIS A 129 -5.82 -15.93 -0.58
N ARG A 130 -6.85 -15.06 -0.52
CA ARG A 130 -6.90 -13.86 0.31
C ARG A 130 -7.57 -14.08 1.66
N LYS A 131 -8.39 -15.13 1.80
CA LYS A 131 -9.32 -15.33 2.93
C LYS A 131 -8.63 -15.38 4.29
N GLU A 132 -7.44 -15.97 4.35
CA GLU A 132 -6.67 -16.15 5.58
C GLU A 132 -5.67 -15.01 5.83
N LEU A 133 -5.55 -14.05 4.89
CA LEU A 133 -4.62 -12.93 5.00
C LEU A 133 -5.26 -11.77 5.75
N HIS A 134 -4.42 -10.88 6.29
CA HIS A 134 -4.89 -9.78 7.13
C HIS A 134 -5.87 -8.87 6.35
N PRO A 135 -7.13 -8.69 6.82
CA PRO A 135 -8.20 -8.06 6.04
C PRO A 135 -7.92 -6.66 5.51
N LEU A 136 -7.08 -5.88 6.21
CA LEU A 136 -6.71 -4.52 5.82
C LEU A 136 -6.11 -4.46 4.40
N TYR A 137 -5.37 -5.49 3.98
CA TYR A 137 -4.75 -5.55 2.64
C TYR A 137 -5.68 -6.04 1.54
N ASN A 138 -6.91 -6.45 1.90
CA ASN A 138 -7.90 -6.94 0.95
C ASN A 138 -8.97 -5.89 0.66
N GLN A 139 -8.96 -4.74 1.35
CA GLN A 139 -9.96 -3.70 1.15
C GLN A 139 -9.55 -2.73 0.02
N TYR A 140 -10.51 -2.46 -0.87
CA TYR A 140 -10.41 -1.48 -1.95
C TYR A 140 -11.45 -0.39 -1.72
N MET A 141 -11.00 0.85 -1.56
CA MET A 141 -11.83 2.01 -1.26
C MET A 141 -12.18 2.76 -2.54
N LEU A 142 -13.47 3.01 -2.76
CA LEU A 142 -13.99 3.71 -3.93
C LEU A 142 -13.69 5.21 -3.79
N THR A 143 -12.97 5.78 -4.76
CA THR A 143 -12.49 7.16 -4.67
C THR A 143 -13.62 8.19 -4.69
N SER A 144 -14.72 7.92 -5.40
CA SER A 144 -15.87 8.85 -5.51
C SER A 144 -16.64 9.06 -4.21
N THR A 145 -16.42 8.18 -3.23
CA THR A 145 -17.08 8.23 -1.91
C THR A 145 -16.09 8.44 -0.77
N ASP A 146 -14.80 8.57 -1.08
CA ASP A 146 -13.75 8.74 -0.10
C ASP A 146 -13.56 10.23 0.23
N PRO A 147 -13.91 10.70 1.45
CA PRO A 147 -13.78 12.10 1.80
C PRO A 147 -12.32 12.58 1.85
N GLY A 148 -11.36 11.66 1.96
CA GLY A 148 -9.92 11.96 1.93
C GLY A 148 -9.31 11.90 0.53
N TYR A 149 -10.11 11.66 -0.51
CA TYR A 149 -9.62 11.57 -1.89
C TYR A 149 -9.55 12.94 -2.56
N ASP A 150 -8.40 13.20 -3.18
CA ASP A 150 -8.14 14.33 -4.06
C ASP A 150 -7.38 13.79 -5.27
N ALA A 151 -7.96 13.97 -6.46
CA ALA A 151 -7.42 13.44 -7.71
C ALA A 151 -6.05 14.03 -8.07
N ASP A 152 -5.78 15.26 -7.63
CA ASP A 152 -4.48 15.93 -7.87
C ASP A 152 -3.41 15.46 -6.87
N ARG A 153 -3.79 14.68 -5.85
CA ARG A 153 -2.91 14.22 -4.76
C ARG A 153 -2.77 12.71 -4.66
N GLU A 154 -3.13 11.96 -5.69
CA GLU A 154 -3.07 10.50 -5.64
C GLU A 154 -1.67 9.97 -5.35
N SER A 155 -0.62 10.63 -5.85
CA SER A 155 0.77 10.24 -5.58
C SER A 155 1.08 10.34 -4.09
N GLU A 156 0.68 11.44 -3.46
CA GLU A 156 0.83 11.71 -2.04
C GLU A 156 -0.02 10.75 -1.21
N ILE A 157 -1.27 10.50 -1.62
CA ILE A 157 -2.17 9.55 -0.96
C ILE A 157 -1.55 8.14 -0.98
N ALA A 158 -1.06 7.68 -2.14
CA ALA A 158 -0.41 6.38 -2.25
C ALA A 158 0.85 6.28 -1.37
N LEU A 159 1.64 7.35 -1.29
CA LEU A 159 2.88 7.39 -0.50
C LEU A 159 2.64 7.46 1.01
N LEU A 160 1.63 8.22 1.44
CA LEU A 160 1.48 8.64 2.83
C LEU A 160 0.35 7.92 3.55
N ARG A 161 -0.80 7.66 2.91
CA ARG A 161 -1.99 7.13 3.59
C ARG A 161 -1.73 5.87 4.41
N PRO A 162 -1.10 4.80 3.90
CA PRO A 162 -0.94 3.57 4.69
C PRO A 162 0.02 3.78 5.88
N LEU A 163 0.98 4.69 5.74
CA LEU A 163 1.96 5.00 6.77
C LEU A 163 1.40 5.95 7.83
N PHE A 164 0.62 6.93 7.40
CA PHE A 164 -0.06 7.85 8.30
C PHE A 164 -1.13 7.16 9.13
N ILE A 165 -1.87 6.18 8.58
CA ILE A 165 -2.78 5.34 9.37
C ILE A 165 -2.00 4.61 10.47
N THR A 166 -0.85 4.04 10.16
CA THR A 166 0.03 3.41 11.17
C THR A 166 0.45 4.43 12.23
N SER A 167 0.89 5.62 11.84
CA SER A 167 1.24 6.71 12.75
C SER A 167 0.08 7.08 13.69
N PHE A 168 -1.12 7.23 13.13
CA PHE A 168 -2.34 7.54 13.88
C PHE A 168 -2.66 6.45 14.91
N MET A 169 -2.60 5.18 14.53
CA MET A 169 -2.86 4.09 15.47
C MET A 169 -1.83 4.02 16.60
N ILE A 170 -0.57 4.36 16.34
CA ILE A 170 0.47 4.42 17.39
C ILE A 170 0.21 5.61 18.32
N ASP A 171 -0.09 6.78 17.77
CA ASP A 171 -0.43 7.99 18.54
C ASP A 171 -1.63 7.74 19.46
N ASP A 172 -2.71 7.18 18.91
CA ASP A 172 -3.93 6.84 19.64
C ASP A 172 -3.65 5.82 20.76
N PHE A 173 -2.89 4.76 20.45
CA PHE A 173 -2.49 3.75 21.44
C PHE A 173 -1.65 4.34 22.59
N LEU A 174 -0.71 5.24 22.29
CA LEU A 174 0.07 5.93 23.32
C LEU A 174 -0.83 6.80 24.21
N ALA A 175 -1.73 7.57 23.59
CA ALA A 175 -2.65 8.44 24.31
C ALA A 175 -3.62 7.67 25.22
N ASP A 176 -4.22 6.59 24.72
CA ASP A 176 -5.14 5.72 25.47
C ASP A 176 -4.48 5.11 26.72
N ASN A 177 -3.17 4.92 26.68
CA ASN A 177 -2.39 4.37 27.78
C ASN A 177 -1.67 5.45 28.59
N ALA A 178 -2.04 6.72 28.45
CA ALA A 178 -1.40 7.86 29.13
C ALA A 178 0.14 7.83 29.00
N PHE A 179 0.63 7.51 27.79
CA PHE A 179 2.04 7.34 27.46
C PHE A 179 2.80 6.33 28.35
N PHE A 180 2.08 5.45 29.05
CA PHE A 180 2.63 4.55 30.07
C PHE A 180 3.42 5.29 31.17
N GLY A 181 3.11 6.57 31.42
CA GLY A 181 3.84 7.43 32.34
C GLY A 181 5.20 7.92 31.83
N ALA A 182 5.50 7.72 30.54
CA ALA A 182 6.73 8.22 29.92
C ALA A 182 6.73 9.75 29.79
N ARG A 183 7.92 10.34 29.87
CA ARG A 183 8.13 11.79 29.66
C ARG A 183 8.67 12.14 28.28
N ALA A 184 9.12 11.13 27.54
CA ALA A 184 9.62 11.29 26.19
C ALA A 184 9.25 10.09 25.31
N VAL A 185 9.00 10.35 24.04
CA VAL A 185 8.84 9.35 22.97
C VAL A 185 10.03 9.48 22.03
N VAL A 186 10.83 8.41 21.92
CA VAL A 186 11.98 8.37 21.02
C VAL A 186 11.58 7.68 19.71
N LEU A 187 11.60 8.42 18.62
CA LEU A 187 11.23 7.95 17.29
C LEU A 187 12.48 7.62 16.47
N SER A 188 12.74 6.32 16.31
CA SER A 188 13.80 5.86 15.41
C SER A 188 13.45 6.09 13.95
N SER A 189 14.48 6.32 13.12
CA SER A 189 14.30 6.65 11.70
C SER A 189 13.36 7.85 11.51
N ALA A 190 13.64 8.96 12.21
CA ALA A 190 12.79 10.15 12.25
C ALA A 190 12.51 10.76 10.85
N SER A 191 13.38 10.55 9.87
CA SER A 191 13.11 10.96 8.48
C SER A 191 12.14 10.05 7.72
N SER A 192 11.69 8.93 8.32
CA SER A 192 10.72 8.02 7.70
C SER A 192 9.31 8.59 7.77
N LYS A 193 8.48 8.25 6.78
CA LYS A 193 7.09 8.72 6.68
C LYS A 193 6.25 8.36 7.91
N THR A 194 6.43 7.16 8.48
CA THR A 194 5.71 6.74 9.69
C THR A 194 6.17 7.52 10.93
N ALA A 195 7.48 7.67 11.13
CA ALA A 195 8.01 8.41 12.27
C ALA A 195 7.64 9.89 12.18
N TYR A 196 7.72 10.49 10.99
CA TYR A 196 7.30 11.86 10.75
C TYR A 196 5.80 12.04 11.01
N GLY A 197 4.94 11.17 10.47
CA GLY A 197 3.50 11.22 10.72
C GLY A 197 3.17 11.11 12.20
N LEU A 198 3.89 10.29 12.96
CA LEU A 198 3.69 10.15 14.41
C LEU A 198 4.17 11.38 15.17
N ALA A 199 5.35 11.91 14.84
CA ALA A 199 5.87 13.14 15.42
C ALA A 199 4.92 14.32 15.21
N HIS A 200 4.37 14.45 14.00
CA HIS A 200 3.38 15.47 13.67
C HIS A 200 2.11 15.36 14.54
N LEU A 201 1.58 14.15 14.73
CA LEU A 201 0.39 13.92 15.57
C LEU A 201 0.67 14.21 17.04
N LEU A 202 1.81 13.74 17.57
CA LEU A 202 2.23 13.99 18.95
C LEU A 202 2.40 15.50 19.22
N ALA A 203 2.99 16.24 18.27
CA ALA A 203 3.12 17.69 18.38
C ALA A 203 1.76 18.40 18.45
N GLN A 204 0.74 17.91 17.74
CA GLN A 204 -0.62 18.47 17.78
C GLN A 204 -1.36 18.20 19.10
N ARG A 205 -1.06 17.11 19.80
CA ARG A 205 -1.67 16.80 21.12
C ARG A 205 -1.17 17.73 22.24
N GLY A 206 -0.06 18.44 22.00
CA GLY A 206 0.60 19.30 22.98
C GLY A 206 1.82 18.60 23.58
N ILE A 207 3.00 19.09 23.20
CA ILE A 207 4.33 18.60 23.62
C ILE A 207 4.50 18.61 25.16
N ASP A 208 3.69 19.40 25.88
CA ASP A 208 3.76 19.55 27.33
C ASP A 208 3.49 18.25 28.11
N GLN A 209 2.88 17.23 27.48
CA GLN A 209 2.67 15.92 28.12
C GLN A 209 3.83 14.95 27.90
N CYS A 210 4.55 15.05 26.78
CA CYS A 210 5.62 14.11 26.40
C CYS A 210 6.55 14.72 25.33
N GLU A 211 7.86 14.80 25.63
CA GLU A 211 8.89 15.27 24.69
C GLU A 211 9.02 14.31 23.51
N VAL A 212 9.05 14.81 22.27
CA VAL A 212 9.24 13.97 21.09
C VAL A 212 10.70 14.07 20.66
N ILE A 213 11.42 12.95 20.60
CA ILE A 213 12.86 12.93 20.26
C ILE A 213 13.06 12.14 18.97
N GLY A 214 13.54 12.80 17.91
CA GLY A 214 13.86 12.16 16.64
C GLY A 214 15.29 11.58 16.59
N LEU A 215 15.43 10.29 16.29
CA LEU A 215 16.72 9.68 15.96
C LEU A 215 16.84 9.45 14.45
N THR A 216 17.86 10.03 13.83
CA THR A 216 18.09 9.92 12.38
C THR A 216 19.59 9.86 12.05
N SER A 217 19.92 9.50 10.81
CA SER A 217 21.31 9.49 10.35
C SER A 217 21.83 10.92 10.12
N PRO A 218 23.15 11.17 10.16
CA PRO A 218 23.71 12.52 10.03
C PRO A 218 23.23 13.29 8.78
N GLY A 219 23.06 12.61 7.65
CA GLY A 219 22.59 13.23 6.40
C GLY A 219 21.12 13.68 6.41
N ASN A 220 20.33 13.24 7.37
CA ASN A 220 18.90 13.55 7.47
C ASN A 220 18.56 14.55 8.59
N VAL A 221 19.55 14.99 9.38
CA VAL A 221 19.33 15.88 10.54
C VAL A 221 18.66 17.18 10.10
N ALA A 222 19.25 17.91 9.16
CA ALA A 222 18.71 19.19 8.70
C ALA A 222 17.27 19.07 8.12
N PHE A 223 17.00 17.98 7.40
CA PHE A 223 15.64 17.70 6.93
C PHE A 223 14.68 17.46 8.08
N THR A 224 15.07 16.62 9.05
CA THR A 224 14.22 16.27 10.20
C THR A 224 13.93 17.49 11.08
N GLU A 225 14.93 18.35 11.32
CA GLU A 225 14.76 19.63 12.01
C GLU A 225 13.80 20.57 11.27
N SER A 226 13.87 20.61 9.93
CA SER A 226 13.00 21.46 9.11
C SER A 226 11.51 21.10 9.18
N LEU A 227 11.17 19.90 9.67
CA LEU A 227 9.78 19.45 9.84
C LEU A 227 9.09 20.11 11.04
N GLY A 228 9.85 20.61 12.02
CA GLY A 228 9.33 21.37 13.17
C GLY A 228 8.39 20.58 14.10
N CYS A 229 8.48 19.24 14.09
CA CYS A 229 7.62 18.35 14.89
C CYS A 229 8.40 17.38 15.80
N TYR A 230 9.72 17.56 15.86
CA TYR A 230 10.65 16.87 16.76
C TYR A 230 11.27 17.88 17.72
#